data_AF-A0A8T5VZY4-F1
#
_entry.id   AF-A0A8T5VZY4-F1
#
_cell.length_a   1.000
_cell.length_b   1.000
_cell.length_c   1.000
_cell.angle_alpha   90.00
_cell.angle_beta   90.00
_cell.angle_gamma   90.00
#
_symmetry.space_group_name_H-M   'P 1'
#
loop_
_entity.id
_entity.type
_entity.pdbx_description
1 polymer ?
#
loop_
_entity_poly.entity_id
_entity_poly.type
_entity_poly.pdbx_seq_one_letter_code
_entity_poly.pdbx_strand_id
1 'polypeptide(L)'
;MSGHSKWAGIKHKKAIIDAKRGQIFSKIIREITVVARQGGSDLVGNPRLRVAIDKARAVNMPQDNIKKAIKRGTGELPGVTYEELVYEGYGPGGVAILVEITTDNKNRVTAEVRKTFSRHGGNLGDAGCVGWMFNK
;
A
#
# COMPACT_ATOMS: atom_id res chain seq x y z
N MET A 1 -10.12 -41.32 -25.74
CA MET A 1 -11.00 -40.15 -25.99
C MET A 1 -10.86 -39.17 -24.84
N SER A 2 -10.14 -38.07 -25.04
CA SER A 2 -9.97 -36.98 -24.07
C SER A 2 -11.25 -36.15 -23.98
N GLY A 3 -12.26 -36.74 -23.35
CA GLY A 3 -13.58 -36.17 -23.14
C GLY A 3 -13.62 -35.25 -21.92
N HIS A 4 -13.74 -33.96 -22.20
CA HIS A 4 -14.46 -32.96 -21.41
C HIS A 4 -13.93 -32.57 -20.02
N SER A 5 -12.91 -31.71 -20.02
CA SER A 5 -13.02 -30.46 -19.26
C SER A 5 -12.28 -29.30 -19.91
N LYS A 6 -12.42 -29.13 -21.24
CA LYS A 6 -11.92 -27.93 -21.96
C LYS A 6 -12.26 -26.64 -21.21
N TRP A 7 -13.47 -26.58 -20.65
CA TRP A 7 -13.91 -25.51 -19.77
C TRP A 7 -13.09 -25.41 -18.46
N ALA A 8 -12.83 -26.50 -17.74
CA ALA A 8 -12.07 -26.45 -16.48
C ALA A 8 -10.60 -26.03 -16.71
N GLY A 9 -9.98 -26.49 -17.80
CA GLY A 9 -8.65 -26.03 -18.21
C GLY A 9 -8.61 -24.54 -18.55
N ILE A 10 -9.61 -24.04 -19.31
CA ILE A 10 -9.76 -22.61 -19.61
C ILE A 10 -10.02 -21.81 -18.32
N LYS A 11 -10.87 -22.32 -17.42
CA LYS A 11 -11.19 -21.70 -16.13
C LYS A 11 -9.94 -21.53 -15.27
N HIS A 12 -9.13 -22.57 -15.10
CA HIS A 12 -7.89 -22.50 -14.32
C HIS A 12 -6.88 -21.53 -14.91
N LYS A 13 -6.67 -21.57 -16.23
CA LYS A 13 -5.77 -20.62 -16.91
C LYS A 13 -6.25 -19.18 -16.77
N LYS A 14 -7.55 -18.94 -16.97
CA LYS A 14 -8.17 -17.63 -16.80
C LYS A 14 -8.05 -17.12 -15.37
N ALA A 15 -8.31 -17.96 -14.36
CA ALA A 15 -8.18 -17.58 -12.96
C ALA A 15 -6.76 -17.11 -12.59
N ILE A 16 -5.72 -17.78 -13.10
CA ILE A 16 -4.33 -17.38 -12.87
C ILE A 16 -4.02 -16.03 -13.54
N ILE A 17 -4.49 -15.83 -14.76
CA ILE A 17 -4.31 -14.57 -15.50
C ILE A 17 -5.03 -13.42 -14.80
N ASP A 18 -6.29 -13.65 -14.38
CA ASP A 18 -7.11 -12.66 -13.68
C ASP A 18 -6.49 -12.31 -12.32
N ALA A 19 -5.94 -13.28 -11.59
CA ALA A 19 -5.21 -13.04 -10.34
C ALA A 19 -3.97 -12.15 -10.56
N LYS A 20 -3.16 -12.44 -11.58
CA LYS A 20 -2.00 -11.62 -11.95
C LYS A 20 -2.41 -10.21 -12.36
N ARG A 21 -3.49 -10.07 -13.16
CA ARG A 21 -4.05 -8.78 -13.57
C ARG A 21 -4.56 -7.99 -12.37
N GLY A 22 -5.23 -8.64 -11.42
CA GLY A 22 -5.67 -8.04 -10.17
C GLY A 22 -4.51 -7.44 -9.37
N GLN A 23 -3.40 -8.17 -9.24
CA GLN A 23 -2.19 -7.67 -8.56
C GLN A 23 -1.60 -6.43 -9.27
N ILE A 24 -1.53 -6.46 -10.61
CA ILE A 24 -1.05 -5.31 -11.41
C ILE A 24 -1.98 -4.10 -11.19
N PHE A 25 -3.30 -4.32 -11.20
CA PHE A 25 -4.28 -3.26 -10.98
C PHE A 25 -4.14 -2.65 -9.59
N SER A 26 -3.97 -3.47 -8.54
CA SER A 26 -3.77 -2.97 -7.18
C SER A 26 -2.51 -2.11 -7.05
N LYS A 27 -1.40 -2.49 -7.72
CA LYS A 27 -0.16 -1.70 -7.73
C LYS A 27 -0.37 -0.33 -8.38
N ILE A 28 -0.98 -0.29 -9.56
CA ILE A 28 -1.21 0.94 -10.31
C ILE A 28 -2.23 1.85 -9.59
N ILE A 29 -3.29 1.29 -8.97
CA ILE A 29 -4.25 2.06 -8.19
C ILE A 29 -3.59 2.75 -6.99
N ARG A 30 -2.68 2.05 -6.28
CA ARG A 30 -1.90 2.66 -5.18
C ARG A 30 -1.01 3.78 -5.69
N GLU A 31 -0.32 3.57 -6.81
CA GLU A 31 0.52 4.61 -7.46
C GLU A 31 -0.31 5.86 -7.80
N ILE A 32 -1.45 5.70 -8.47
CA ILE A 32 -2.36 6.82 -8.79
C ILE A 32 -2.82 7.55 -7.52
N THR A 33 -3.20 6.81 -6.47
CA THR A 33 -3.71 7.38 -5.22
C THR A 33 -2.66 8.22 -4.51
N VAL A 34 -1.42 7.72 -4.39
CA VAL A 34 -0.31 8.43 -3.74
C VAL A 34 0.05 9.70 -4.51
N VAL A 35 0.15 9.60 -5.83
CA VAL A 35 0.53 10.73 -6.67
C VAL A 35 -0.55 11.80 -6.71
N ALA A 36 -1.83 11.41 -6.75
CA ALA A 36 -2.96 12.34 -6.65
C ALA A 36 -3.04 13.01 -5.26
N ARG A 37 -2.61 12.33 -4.20
CA ARG A 37 -2.52 12.92 -2.85
C ARG A 37 -1.43 13.96 -2.73
N GLN A 38 -0.27 13.72 -3.36
CA GLN A 38 0.88 14.63 -3.29
C GLN A 38 0.74 15.86 -4.18
N GLY A 39 0.15 15.71 -5.36
CA GLY A 39 0.12 16.76 -6.39
C GLY A 39 -1.28 17.16 -6.88
N GLY A 40 -2.34 16.73 -6.20
CA GLY A 40 -3.72 17.01 -6.58
C GLY A 40 -4.20 16.22 -7.81
N SER A 41 -5.44 16.48 -8.23
CA SER A 41 -6.11 15.81 -9.36
C SER A 41 -5.78 16.40 -10.72
N ASP A 42 -5.08 17.54 -10.77
CA ASP A 42 -4.80 18.22 -12.04
C ASP A 42 -3.73 17.49 -12.85
N LEU A 43 -4.10 17.05 -14.04
CA LEU A 43 -3.22 16.35 -14.98
C LEU A 43 -2.18 17.28 -15.61
N VAL A 44 -2.42 18.59 -15.64
CA VAL A 44 -1.47 19.58 -16.17
C VAL A 44 -0.40 19.87 -15.13
N GLY A 45 -0.79 20.16 -13.89
CA GLY A 45 0.10 20.41 -12.76
C GLY A 45 0.82 19.19 -12.17
N ASN A 46 0.36 17.96 -12.46
CA ASN A 46 0.95 16.73 -11.91
C ASN A 46 1.44 15.75 -13.01
N PRO A 47 2.68 15.91 -13.52
CA PRO A 47 3.25 15.03 -14.53
C PRO A 47 3.34 13.56 -14.09
N ARG A 48 3.55 13.30 -12.80
CA ARG A 48 3.58 11.93 -12.25
C ARG A 48 2.21 11.26 -12.37
N LEU A 49 1.12 12.02 -12.19
CA LEU A 49 -0.24 11.49 -12.29
C LEU A 49 -0.54 11.05 -13.73
N ARG A 50 -0.07 11.84 -14.71
CA ARG A 50 -0.20 11.52 -16.13
C ARG A 50 0.45 10.18 -16.47
N VAL A 51 1.70 9.99 -16.05
CA VAL A 51 2.43 8.73 -16.25
C VAL A 51 1.72 7.54 -15.58
N ALA A 52 1.20 7.72 -14.37
CA ALA A 52 0.47 6.67 -13.67
C ALA A 52 -0.84 6.28 -14.38
N ILE A 53 -1.54 7.24 -14.97
CA ILE A 53 -2.75 7.00 -15.78
C ILE A 53 -2.41 6.31 -17.09
N ASP A 54 -1.31 6.67 -17.74
CA ASP A 54 -0.88 6.01 -18.98
C ASP A 54 -0.51 4.54 -18.72
N LYS A 55 0.15 4.24 -17.59
CA LYS A 55 0.38 2.86 -17.13
C LYS A 55 -0.95 2.11 -16.90
N ALA A 56 -1.95 2.76 -16.31
CA ALA A 56 -3.26 2.15 -16.09
C ALA A 56 -3.99 1.84 -17.40
N ARG A 57 -3.90 2.73 -18.39
CA ARG A 57 -4.44 2.53 -19.74
C ARG A 57 -3.73 1.40 -20.48
N ALA A 58 -2.41 1.31 -20.36
CA ALA A 58 -1.61 0.25 -20.97
C ALA A 58 -2.02 -1.16 -20.52
N VAL A 59 -2.55 -1.31 -19.30
CA VAL A 59 -3.05 -2.59 -18.77
C VAL A 59 -4.56 -2.79 -18.94
N ASN A 60 -5.22 -1.94 -19.74
CA ASN A 60 -6.65 -1.93 -19.94
C ASN A 60 -7.43 -1.84 -18.62
N MET A 61 -7.00 -0.96 -17.70
CA MET A 61 -7.75 -0.67 -16.49
C MET A 61 -9.03 0.10 -16.83
N PRO A 62 -10.20 -0.28 -16.29
CA PRO A 62 -11.42 0.50 -16.48
C PRO A 62 -11.27 1.95 -16.02
N GLN A 63 -11.78 2.90 -16.81
CA GLN A 63 -11.65 4.33 -16.53
C GLN A 63 -12.26 4.72 -15.17
N ASP A 64 -13.31 4.01 -14.74
CA ASP A 64 -13.94 4.25 -13.43
C ASP A 64 -13.00 3.90 -12.25
N ASN A 65 -12.14 2.89 -12.41
CA ASN A 65 -11.15 2.56 -11.37
C ASN A 65 -10.08 3.64 -11.27
N ILE A 66 -9.66 4.20 -12.40
CA ILE A 66 -8.72 5.32 -12.47
C ILE A 66 -9.33 6.55 -11.79
N LYS A 67 -10.56 6.92 -12.17
CA LYS A 67 -11.30 8.05 -11.55
C LYS A 67 -11.47 7.86 -10.04
N LYS A 68 -11.86 6.66 -9.59
CA LYS A 68 -11.99 6.35 -8.15
C LYS A 68 -10.65 6.45 -7.41
N ALA A 69 -9.55 6.03 -8.02
CA ALA A 69 -8.22 6.15 -7.43
C ALA A 69 -7.78 7.62 -7.29
N ILE A 70 -8.03 8.45 -8.32
CA ILE A 70 -7.76 9.90 -8.27
C ILE A 70 -8.58 10.56 -7.17
N LYS A 71 -9.89 10.34 -7.15
CA LYS A 71 -10.79 10.92 -6.12
C LYS A 71 -10.45 10.48 -4.70
N ARG A 72 -9.95 9.24 -4.53
CA ARG A 72 -9.44 8.76 -3.24
C ARG A 72 -8.15 9.47 -2.85
N GLY A 73 -7.27 9.76 -3.81
CA GLY A 73 -6.03 10.51 -3.56
C GLY A 73 -6.29 11.99 -3.24
N THR A 74 -7.26 12.63 -3.90
CA THR A 74 -7.60 14.04 -3.67
C THR A 74 -8.53 14.31 -2.49
N GLY A 75 -9.04 13.26 -1.84
CA GLY A 75 -9.94 13.39 -0.69
C GLY A 75 -11.39 13.72 -1.05
N GLU A 76 -11.77 13.70 -2.34
CA GLU A 76 -13.16 13.87 -2.80
C GLU A 76 -14.06 12.68 -2.44
N LEU A 77 -13.48 11.50 -2.29
CA LEU A 77 -14.15 10.37 -1.64
C LEU A 77 -13.65 10.32 -0.20
N PRO A 78 -14.49 9.92 0.79
CA PRO A 78 -14.01 9.60 2.13
C PRO A 78 -12.96 8.49 2.00
N GLY A 79 -11.71 8.91 1.99
CA GLY A 79 -10.53 8.08 1.98
C GLY A 79 -10.08 7.92 3.42
N VAL A 80 -9.50 6.77 3.72
CA VAL A 80 -8.82 6.60 4.99
C VAL A 80 -7.56 7.47 4.97
N THR A 81 -7.45 8.41 5.90
CA THR A 81 -6.31 9.32 6.00
C THR A 81 -5.10 8.51 6.44
N TYR A 82 -4.21 8.18 5.50
CA TYR A 82 -2.96 7.53 5.86
C TYR A 82 -2.01 8.56 6.48
N GLU A 83 -1.53 8.30 7.69
CA GLU A 83 -0.50 9.03 8.41
C GLU A 83 0.78 8.19 8.48
N GLU A 84 1.93 8.85 8.42
CA GLU A 84 3.24 8.24 8.63
C GLU A 84 3.63 8.39 10.10
N LEU A 85 4.03 7.29 10.72
CA LEU A 85 4.38 7.19 12.13
C LEU A 85 5.72 6.49 12.24
N VAL A 86 6.54 6.96 13.17
CA VAL A 86 7.79 6.29 13.55
C VAL A 86 7.61 5.76 14.96
N TYR A 87 7.87 4.46 15.13
CA TYR A 87 7.96 3.81 16.43
C TYR A 87 9.40 3.41 16.70
N GLU A 88 9.77 3.52 17.97
CA GLU A 88 11.12 3.27 18.43
C GLU A 88 11.08 2.25 19.56
N GLY A 89 12.08 1.38 19.66
CA GLY A 89 12.12 0.40 20.73
C GLY A 89 13.34 -0.51 20.69
N TYR A 90 13.32 -1.50 21.58
CA TYR A 90 14.40 -2.45 21.77
C TYR A 90 13.91 -3.89 21.58
N GLY A 91 14.67 -4.68 20.82
CA GLY A 91 14.47 -6.12 20.68
C GLY A 91 15.26 -6.93 21.72
N PRO A 92 15.23 -8.28 21.62
CA PRO A 92 16.05 -9.17 22.43
C PRO A 92 17.53 -8.79 22.39
N GLY A 93 18.19 -8.84 23.54
CA GLY A 93 19.61 -8.48 23.63
C GLY A 93 19.90 -6.97 23.48
N GLY A 94 18.88 -6.11 23.57
CA GLY A 94 19.06 -4.65 23.54
C GLY A 94 19.28 -4.07 22.14
N VAL A 95 18.94 -4.82 21.08
CA VAL A 95 19.04 -4.34 19.70
C VAL A 95 18.08 -3.18 19.49
N ALA A 96 18.58 -2.03 19.04
CA ALA A 96 17.79 -0.87 18.69
C ALA A 96 16.97 -1.11 17.41
N ILE A 97 15.68 -0.77 17.44
CA ILE A 97 14.76 -0.96 16.32
C ILE A 97 13.98 0.33 16.08
N LEU A 98 14.04 0.82 14.84
CA LEU A 98 13.23 1.93 14.34
C LEU A 98 12.24 1.39 13.30
N VAL A 99 10.96 1.69 13.48
CA VAL A 99 9.87 1.16 12.64
C VAL A 99 9.09 2.33 12.03
N GLU A 100 9.27 2.54 10.73
CA GLU A 100 8.46 3.48 9.96
C GLU A 100 7.20 2.78 9.44
N ILE A 101 6.03 3.35 9.74
CA ILE A 101 4.74 2.76 9.40
C ILE A 101 3.85 3.82 8.77
N THR A 102 3.26 3.49 7.62
CA THR A 102 2.16 4.24 7.03
C THR A 102 0.85 3.53 7.36
N THR A 103 -0.04 4.19 8.10
CA THR A 103 -1.31 3.60 8.55
C THR A 103 -2.45 4.58 8.44
N ASP A 104 -3.66 4.06 8.32
CA ASP A 104 -4.88 4.84 8.35
C ASP A 104 -5.56 4.89 9.72
N ASN A 105 -4.95 4.25 10.70
CA ASN A 105 -5.42 4.19 12.08
C ASN A 105 -4.21 3.99 13.00
N LYS A 106 -3.73 5.07 13.61
CA LYS A 106 -2.68 5.05 14.64
C LYS A 106 -2.97 4.07 15.76
N ASN A 107 -4.17 4.11 16.34
CA ASN A 107 -4.51 3.31 17.52
C ASN A 107 -4.39 1.80 17.27
N ARG A 108 -4.82 1.33 16.08
CA ARG A 108 -4.66 -0.08 15.67
C ARG A 108 -3.19 -0.47 15.59
N VAL A 109 -2.39 0.35 14.91
CA VAL A 109 -0.97 0.06 14.69
C VAL A 109 -0.17 0.13 15.98
N THR A 110 -0.40 1.12 16.85
CA THR A 110 0.27 1.19 18.16
C THR A 110 0.06 -0.11 18.94
N ALA A 111 -1.16 -0.64 18.95
CA ALA A 111 -1.49 -1.87 19.65
C ALA A 111 -0.81 -3.10 19.02
N GLU A 112 -0.81 -3.21 17.68
CA GLU A 112 -0.15 -4.31 16.96
C GLU A 112 1.37 -4.29 17.13
N VAL A 113 1.99 -3.10 17.04
CA VAL A 113 3.43 -2.92 17.22
C VAL A 113 3.81 -3.29 18.65
N ARG A 114 3.13 -2.73 19.65
CA ARG A 114 3.37 -3.08 21.06
C ARG A 114 3.26 -4.59 21.30
N LYS A 115 2.18 -5.20 20.82
CA LYS A 115 1.97 -6.66 20.90
C LYS A 115 3.10 -7.44 20.25
N THR A 116 3.61 -6.98 19.10
CA THR A 116 4.70 -7.63 18.37
C THR A 116 6.02 -7.57 19.12
N PHE A 117 6.38 -6.41 19.70
CA PHE A 117 7.56 -6.27 20.56
C PHE A 117 7.45 -7.20 21.77
N SER A 118 6.35 -7.12 22.53
CA SER A 118 6.15 -7.95 23.73
C SER A 118 6.16 -9.45 23.43
N ARG A 119 5.60 -9.89 22.29
CA ARG A 119 5.58 -11.32 21.91
C ARG A 119 6.97 -11.89 21.62
N HIS A 120 7.91 -11.07 21.14
CA HIS A 120 9.25 -11.53 20.76
C HIS A 120 10.32 -11.06 21.74
N GLY A 121 9.97 -10.75 23.00
CA GLY A 121 10.96 -10.41 24.04
C GLY A 121 11.61 -9.03 23.88
N GLY A 122 10.93 -8.10 23.23
CA GLY A 122 11.32 -6.69 23.14
C GLY A 122 10.32 -5.76 23.84
N ASN A 123 10.62 -4.46 23.79
CA ASN A 123 9.72 -3.43 24.28
C ASN A 123 9.66 -2.23 23.32
N LEU A 124 8.45 -1.67 23.19
CA LEU A 124 8.22 -0.41 22.51
C LEU A 124 8.67 0.73 23.44
N GLY A 125 9.59 1.57 22.97
CA GLY A 125 10.08 2.74 23.68
C GLY A 125 9.32 4.01 23.32
N ASP A 126 9.71 5.11 23.98
CA ASP A 126 9.23 6.44 23.65
C ASP A 126 9.96 7.00 22.42
N ALA A 127 9.39 8.04 21.81
CA ALA A 127 10.01 8.75 20.71
C ALA A 127 11.38 9.32 21.13
N GLY A 128 12.41 9.11 20.31
CA GLY A 128 13.79 9.54 20.56
C GLY A 128 14.66 8.58 21.37
N CYS A 129 14.16 7.40 21.77
CA CYS A 129 14.96 6.45 22.57
C CYS A 129 16.08 5.76 21.76
N VAL A 130 15.91 5.56 20.45
CA VAL A 130 16.94 4.95 19.58
C VAL A 130 17.19 5.73 18.30
N GLY A 131 16.35 6.72 17.95
CA GLY A 131 16.46 7.46 16.68
C GLY A 131 17.83 8.11 16.45
N TRP A 132 18.53 8.51 17.52
CA TRP A 132 19.88 9.07 17.46
C TRP A 132 20.97 8.07 17.04
N MET A 133 20.68 6.76 17.06
CA MET A 133 21.59 5.71 16.62
C MET A 133 21.55 5.46 15.10
N PHE A 134 20.60 6.08 14.39
CA PHE A 134 20.38 5.87 12.95
C PHE A 134 20.65 7.15 12.16
N ASN A 135 21.29 7.01 10.99
CA ASN A 135 21.43 8.08 9.99
C ASN A 135 20.39 7.88 8.88
N LYS A 136 19.83 8.97 8.39
CA LYS A 136 18.80 8.98 7.34
C LYS A 136 19.39 8.89 5.93
#